data_AF-A0A4Y2K5M8-F1
#
_entry.id   AF-A0A4Y2K5M8-F1
#
_cell.length_a   1.000
_cell.length_b   1.000
_cell.length_c   1.000
_cell.angle_alpha   90.00
_cell.angle_beta   90.00
_cell.angle_gamma   90.00
#
_symmetry.space_group_name_H-M   'P 1'
#
loop_
_entity.id
_entity.type
_entity.pdbx_description
1 polymer ?
#
loop_
_entity_poly.entity_id
_entity_poly.type
_entity_poly.pdbx_seq_one_letter_code
_entity_poly.pdbx_strand_id
1 'polypeptide(L)'
;MGLPWKLLILVAIAIAVLCQLEVTQNKWVVSKSLSLKATVDDTFSFMTSLDYVDKWFPFVSRVRQADGRPLGVGKKLFAVYDIPAYGE
;
A
#
# COMPACT_ATOMS: atom_id res chain seq x y z
N MET A 1 12.13 -37.51 31.50
CA MET A 1 11.47 -36.18 31.43
C MET A 1 12.42 -35.22 30.74
N GLY A 2 12.22 -34.99 29.44
CA GLY A 2 12.99 -34.00 28.69
C GLY A 2 12.07 -33.45 27.62
N LEU A 3 11.68 -32.19 27.74
CA LEU A 3 10.85 -31.52 26.75
C LEU A 3 11.64 -31.53 25.42
N PRO A 4 11.07 -32.05 24.32
CA PRO A 4 11.82 -32.19 23.08
C PRO A 4 12.17 -30.78 22.58
N TRP A 5 13.47 -30.48 22.52
CA TRP A 5 14.07 -29.20 22.08
C TRP A 5 13.39 -28.55 20.86
N LYS A 6 12.84 -29.36 19.95
CA LYS A 6 12.06 -28.92 18.78
C LYS A 6 10.79 -28.13 19.14
N LEU A 7 10.10 -28.47 20.24
CA LEU A 7 8.92 -27.74 20.73
C LEU A 7 9.31 -26.36 21.24
N LEU A 8 10.46 -26.22 21.90
CA LEU A 8 10.95 -24.92 22.37
C LEU A 8 11.27 -23.99 21.20
N ILE A 9 11.85 -24.51 20.12
CA ILE A 9 12.11 -23.74 18.90
C ILE A 9 10.79 -23.27 18.27
N LEU A 10 9.80 -24.15 18.16
CA LEU A 10 8.50 -23.79 17.59
C LEU A 10 7.79 -22.71 18.42
N VAL A 11 7.84 -22.81 19.75
CA VAL A 11 7.27 -21.80 20.65
C VAL A 11 8.01 -20.48 20.53
N ALA A 12 9.34 -20.49 20.46
CA ALA A 12 10.14 -19.27 20.29
C ALA A 12 9.84 -18.56 18.95
N ILE A 13 9.65 -19.31 17.86
CA ILE A 13 9.27 -18.75 16.55
C ILE A 13 7.86 -18.17 16.62
N ALA A 14 6.90 -18.86 17.24
CA ALA A 14 5.53 -18.36 17.37
C ALA A 14 5.48 -17.06 18.17
N ILE A 15 6.23 -16.96 19.28
CA ILE A 15 6.34 -15.73 20.08
C ILE A 15 7.00 -14.62 19.27
N ALA A 16 8.06 -14.89 18.51
CA ALA A 16 8.71 -13.87 17.67
C ALA A 16 7.78 -13.30 16.59
N VAL A 17 6.98 -14.16 15.93
CA VAL A 17 5.99 -13.73 14.93
C VAL A 17 4.86 -12.91 15.56
N LEU A 18 4.37 -13.33 16.74
CA LEU A 18 3.35 -12.60 17.48
C LEU A 18 3.87 -11.23 17.98
N CYS A 19 5.11 -11.17 18.48
CA CYS A 19 5.75 -9.92 18.91
C CYS A 19 6.07 -8.98 17.74
N GLN A 20 6.36 -9.48 16.53
CA GLN A 20 6.50 -8.62 15.34
C GLN A 20 5.19 -7.91 14.98
N LEU A 21 4.05 -8.51 15.31
CA LEU A 21 2.72 -7.96 15.07
C LEU A 21 2.37 -6.79 16.01
N GLU A 22 2.98 -6.74 17.20
CA GLU A 22 2.78 -5.69 18.20
C GLU A 22 3.70 -4.47 18.04
N VAL A 23 4.61 -4.48 17.06
CA VAL A 23 5.39 -3.27 16.76
C VAL A 23 4.42 -2.23 16.20
N THR A 24 4.03 -1.30 17.06
CA THR A 24 3.30 -0.09 16.71
C THR A 24 4.16 0.67 15.70
N GLN A 25 3.92 0.41 14.42
CA GLN A 25 4.51 1.20 13.36
C GLN A 25 4.06 2.64 13.59
N ASN A 26 5.01 3.51 13.94
CA ASN A 26 4.79 4.93 14.11
C ASN A 26 4.39 5.47 12.73
N LYS A 27 3.09 5.45 12.43
CA LYS A 27 2.55 5.90 11.15
C LYS A 27 2.68 7.41 11.14
N TRP A 28 3.72 7.89 10.47
CA TRP A 28 3.85 9.31 10.16
C TRP A 28 2.68 9.71 9.26
N VAL A 29 1.66 10.32 9.84
CA VAL A 29 0.52 10.87 9.10
C VAL A 29 0.96 12.25 8.60
N VAL A 30 1.38 12.30 7.34
CA VAL A 30 1.70 13.56 6.67
C VAL A 30 0.40 14.11 6.11
N SER A 31 -0.08 15.22 6.68
CA SER A 31 -1.21 15.97 6.11
C SER A 31 -0.69 16.98 5.08
N LYS A 32 -1.23 16.93 3.87
CA LYS A 32 -0.99 17.92 2.81
C LYS A 32 -2.32 18.43 2.30
N SER A 33 -2.38 19.73 2.04
CA SER A 33 -3.51 20.38 1.39
C SER A 33 -3.07 20.96 0.04
N LEU A 34 -3.98 20.94 -0.93
CA LEU A 34 -3.80 21.53 -2.26
C LEU A 34 -5.07 22.30 -2.60
N SER A 35 -4.91 23.52 -3.11
CA SER A 35 -6.02 24.31 -3.64
C SER A 35 -6.13 24.08 -5.14
N LEU A 36 -7.29 23.63 -5.60
CA LEU A 36 -7.59 23.39 -7.01
C LEU A 36 -8.54 24.48 -7.50
N LYS A 37 -8.23 25.07 -8.66
CA LYS A 37 -9.15 25.98 -9.38
C LYS A 37 -10.15 25.14 -10.20
N ALA A 38 -10.95 24.32 -9.52
CA ALA A 38 -11.95 23.46 -10.13
C ALA A 38 -13.23 23.45 -9.28
N THR A 39 -14.35 23.04 -9.87
CA THR A 39 -15.57 22.82 -9.10
C THR A 39 -15.44 21.58 -8.22
N VAL A 40 -16.31 21.47 -7.21
CA VAL A 40 -16.30 20.33 -6.29
C VAL A 40 -16.61 19.02 -7.02
N ASP A 41 -17.57 19.04 -7.95
CA ASP A 41 -17.95 17.88 -8.75
C ASP A 41 -16.81 17.40 -9.65
N ASP A 42 -16.10 18.32 -10.31
CA ASP A 42 -14.95 17.98 -11.15
C ASP A 42 -13.82 17.38 -10.32
N THR A 43 -13.57 17.94 -9.14
CA THR A 43 -12.54 17.44 -8.22
C THR A 43 -12.90 16.06 -7.70
N PHE A 44 -14.16 15.83 -7.36
CA PHE A 44 -14.65 14.54 -6.92
C PHE A 44 -14.57 13.48 -8.03
N SER A 45 -14.99 13.84 -9.25
CA SER A 45 -14.87 12.98 -10.43
C SER A 45 -13.41 12.61 -10.73
N PHE A 46 -12.51 13.59 -10.62
CA PHE A 46 -11.07 13.36 -10.76
C PHE A 46 -10.52 12.39 -9.69
N MET A 47 -10.93 12.56 -8.43
CA MET A 47 -10.51 11.69 -7.32
C MET A 47 -11.14 10.29 -7.34
N THR A 48 -12.24 10.09 -8.06
CA THR A 48 -12.96 8.80 -8.08
C THR A 48 -12.82 8.06 -9.40
N SER A 49 -12.11 8.64 -10.38
CA SER A 49 -11.80 7.96 -11.63
C SER A 49 -10.50 7.16 -11.53
N LEU A 50 -10.57 5.89 -11.90
CA LEU A 50 -9.42 4.99 -11.96
C LEU A 50 -8.38 5.41 -13.01
N ASP A 51 -8.82 6.10 -14.06
CA ASP A 51 -7.98 6.51 -15.19
C ASP A 51 -7.03 7.67 -14.85
N TYR A 52 -7.21 8.30 -13.68
CA TYR A 52 -6.37 9.40 -13.22
C TYR A 52 -5.51 9.04 -12.01
N VAL A 53 -5.61 7.80 -11.50
CA VAL A 53 -4.84 7.35 -10.33
C VAL A 53 -3.33 7.36 -10.61
N ASP A 54 -2.93 7.11 -11.85
CA ASP A 54 -1.55 7.24 -12.32
C ASP A 54 -1.02 8.68 -12.16
N LYS A 55 -1.85 9.70 -12.42
CA LYS A 55 -1.49 11.11 -12.28
C LYS A 55 -1.28 11.56 -10.84
N TRP A 56 -1.79 10.81 -9.85
CA TRP A 56 -1.62 11.17 -8.44
C TRP A 56 -0.22 10.87 -7.92
N PHE A 57 0.44 9.88 -8.52
CA PHE A 57 1.73 9.38 -8.06
C PHE A 57 2.79 9.64 -9.14
N PRO A 58 3.60 10.71 -9.01
CA PRO A 58 4.57 11.08 -10.05
C PRO A 58 5.66 10.04 -10.32
N PHE A 59 5.80 9.03 -9.46
CA PHE A 59 6.79 7.96 -9.58
C PHE A 59 6.19 6.63 -10.09
N VAL A 60 4.87 6.56 -10.27
CA VAL A 60 4.21 5.36 -10.80
C VAL A 60 4.08 5.52 -12.29
N SER A 61 4.77 4.68 -13.06
CA SER A 61 4.74 4.76 -14.52
C SER A 61 3.38 4.37 -15.08
N ARG A 62 2.79 3.30 -14.53
CA ARG A 62 1.46 2.82 -14.92
C ARG A 62 0.71 2.19 -13.74
N VAL A 63 -0.58 2.46 -13.63
CA VAL A 63 -1.49 1.77 -12.71
C VAL A 63 -2.35 0.81 -13.52
N ARG A 64 -2.35 -0.48 -13.14
CA ARG A 64 -3.20 -1.51 -13.77
C ARG A 64 -4.26 -2.00 -12.79
N GLN A 65 -5.45 -2.27 -13.29
CA GLN A 65 -6.49 -2.89 -12.48
C GLN A 65 -6.14 -4.37 -12.23
N ALA A 66 -6.08 -4.77 -10.96
CA ALA A 66 -5.82 -6.17 -10.58
C ALA A 66 -7.09 -7.02 -10.52
N ASP A 67 -8.26 -6.36 -10.57
CA ASP A 67 -9.59 -6.95 -10.43
C ASP A 67 -10.59 -6.13 -11.26
N GLY A 68 -11.74 -6.70 -11.65
CA GLY A 68 -12.79 -6.04 -12.44
C GLY A 68 -13.83 -5.27 -11.62
N ARG A 69 -13.72 -5.24 -10.28
CA ARG A 69 -14.68 -4.56 -9.38
C ARG A 69 -14.71 -3.04 -9.60
N PRO A 70 -15.84 -2.34 -9.35
CA PRO A 70 -15.86 -0.87 -9.34
C PRO A 70 -14.92 -0.29 -8.27
N LEU A 71 -14.56 0.99 -8.39
CA LEU A 71 -13.72 1.68 -7.40
C LEU A 71 -14.47 1.71 -6.05
N GLY A 72 -13.83 1.17 -5.02
CA GLY A 72 -14.41 1.05 -3.69
C GLY A 72 -13.44 0.45 -2.68
N VAL A 73 -13.89 0.28 -1.45
CA VAL A 73 -13.07 -0.29 -0.37
C VAL A 73 -12.63 -1.71 -0.75
N GLY A 74 -11.32 -1.96 -0.76
CA GLY A 74 -10.74 -3.27 -1.07
C GLY A 74 -10.44 -3.53 -2.56
N LYS A 75 -10.66 -2.54 -3.46
CA LYS A 75 -10.19 -2.63 -4.85
C LYS A 75 -8.67 -2.77 -4.88
N LYS A 76 -8.18 -3.77 -5.63
CA LYS A 76 -6.75 -4.01 -5.83
C LYS A 76 -6.28 -3.36 -7.13
N LEU A 77 -5.17 -2.65 -7.05
CA LEU A 77 -4.47 -2.03 -8.18
C LEU A 77 -3.01 -2.46 -8.15
N PHE A 78 -2.42 -2.70 -9.32
CA PHE A 78 -0.99 -2.92 -9.47
C PHE A 78 -0.35 -1.60 -9.88
N ALA A 79 0.61 -1.12 -9.08
CA ALA A 79 1.49 -0.03 -9.48
C ALA A 79 2.72 -0.62 -10.18
N VAL A 80 2.95 -0.21 -11.42
CA VAL A 80 4.14 -0.55 -12.20
C VAL A 80 5.08 0.64 -12.13
N TYR A 81 6.27 0.40 -11.59
CA TYR A 81 7.34 1.37 -11.48
C TYR A 81 8.37 1.05 -12.55
N ASP A 82 8.45 1.85 -13.60
CA ASP A 82 9.59 1.81 -14.51
C ASP A 82 10.71 2.59 -13.83
N ILE A 83 11.46 1.91 -12.95
CA ILE A 83 12.68 2.47 -12.38
C ILE A 83 13.69 2.53 -13.53
N PRO A 84 14.16 3.72 -13.97
CA PRO A 84 15.26 3.76 -14.92
C PRO A 84 16.41 3.01 -14.29
N ALA A 85 16.82 1.90 -14.92
CA ALA A 85 17.89 1.07 -14.40
C ALA A 85 19.12 1.96 -14.19
N TYR A 86 19.70 1.90 -13.00
CA TYR A 86 21.05 2.38 -12.73
C TYR A 86 21.99 1.67 -13.72
N GLY A 87 22.31 2.30 -14.85
CA GLY A 87 23.07 1.68 -15.92
C GLY A 87 22.89 2.34 -17.28
N GLU A 88 23.37 3.56 -17.41
CA GLU A 88 24.25 3.95 -18.53
C GLU A 88 25.58 4.44 -17.94
#